data_AF-A0A0U1DVK7-F1
#
_entry.id   AF-A0A0U1DVK7-F1
#
_cell.length_a   1.000
_cell.length_b   1.000
_cell.length_c   1.000
_cell.angle_alpha   90.00
_cell.angle_beta   90.00
_cell.angle_gamma   90.00
#
_symmetry.space_group_name_H-M   'P 1'
#
loop_
_entity.id
_entity.type
_entity.pdbx_description
1 polymer ?
#
loop_
_entity_poly.entity_id
_entity_poly.type
_entity_poly.pdbx_seq_one_letter_code
_entity_poly.pdbx_strand_id
1 'polypeptide(L)'
;MTDKTELSAAFNGLLDEVRAIEQKLLDADPALSEPDLLDGYRLAFSVLRVAVDAYVWGDRDKPILVDVISPYLKWGGDNSDAFYQLAPLDPVRTYRVTGNRGDAVYLSMTVYGGPGEGRYSDRIVGTINNRDLEFDEDGNFEFVMSPDPQPGAWLKLDPDTEFALTRDYLDNPDTDRRPTWRIETLDPPARRSDSAAELARRFQYARNWLREQVSFLPTKVEPVNQLHPPFPVPQNAYGWSAADAAYAMGAYELAADQA
;
A
#
# COMPACT_ATOMS: atom_id res chain seq x y z
N MET A 1 30.69 -17.07 3.13
CA MET A 1 30.07 -17.39 4.44
C MET A 1 29.33 -16.18 5.00
N THR A 2 29.85 -14.97 4.83
CA THR A 2 29.28 -13.69 5.28
C THR A 2 27.82 -13.46 4.82
N ASP A 3 27.51 -13.61 3.54
CA ASP A 3 26.18 -13.28 3.01
C ASP A 3 25.05 -14.15 3.57
N LYS A 4 25.33 -15.41 3.92
CA LYS A 4 24.33 -16.29 4.55
C LYS A 4 24.07 -15.89 6.00
N THR A 5 25.11 -15.44 6.70
CA THR A 5 24.99 -14.92 8.07
C THR A 5 24.20 -13.62 8.08
N GLU A 6 24.47 -12.70 7.14
CA GLU A 6 23.72 -11.45 6.98
C GLU A 6 22.26 -11.71 6.62
N LEU A 7 21.99 -12.62 5.68
CA LEU A 7 20.64 -13.03 5.34
C LEU A 7 19.87 -13.59 6.54
N SER A 8 20.51 -14.47 7.32
CA SER A 8 19.93 -15.02 8.55
C SER A 8 19.64 -13.92 9.58
N ALA A 9 20.58 -13.00 9.80
CA ALA A 9 20.39 -11.89 10.72
C ALA A 9 19.24 -10.96 10.29
N ALA A 10 19.13 -10.66 8.99
CA ALA A 10 18.05 -9.84 8.45
C ALA A 10 16.67 -10.52 8.58
N PHE A 11 16.60 -11.83 8.30
CA PHE A 11 15.40 -12.63 8.50
C PHE A 11 14.94 -12.60 9.97
N ASN A 12 15.86 -12.86 10.90
CA ASN A 12 15.55 -12.79 12.33
C ASN A 12 15.12 -11.38 12.75
N GLY A 13 15.75 -10.34 12.23
CA GLY A 13 15.37 -8.96 12.50
C GLY A 13 13.94 -8.61 12.07
N LEU A 14 13.45 -9.17 10.96
CA LEU A 14 12.05 -9.02 10.54
C LEU A 14 11.10 -9.71 11.53
N LEU A 15 11.41 -10.93 11.97
CA LEU A 15 10.61 -11.65 12.97
C LEU A 15 10.62 -10.96 14.34
N ASP A 16 11.75 -10.40 14.74
CA ASP A 16 11.89 -9.63 15.97
C ASP A 16 11.02 -8.37 15.94
N GLU A 17 10.77 -7.78 14.77
CA GLU A 17 9.87 -6.64 14.63
C GLU A 17 8.40 -7.04 14.84
N VAL A 18 7.98 -8.21 14.37
CA VAL A 18 6.65 -8.74 14.67
C VAL A 18 6.48 -8.94 16.19
N ARG A 19 7.52 -9.43 16.87
CA ARG A 19 7.53 -9.51 18.33
C ARG A 19 7.48 -8.12 18.97
N ALA A 20 8.17 -7.12 18.42
CA ALA A 20 8.14 -5.76 18.95
C ALA A 20 6.73 -5.13 18.86
N ILE A 21 5.97 -5.42 17.81
CA ILE A 21 4.56 -5.00 17.70
C ILE A 21 3.73 -5.60 18.84
N GLU A 22 3.90 -6.89 19.08
CA GLU A 22 3.19 -7.60 20.15
C GLU A 22 3.50 -7.02 21.54
N GLN A 23 4.77 -6.76 21.84
CA GLN A 23 5.16 -6.11 23.08
C GLN A 23 4.55 -4.71 23.21
N LYS A 24 4.50 -3.93 22.10
CA LYS A 24 3.86 -2.61 22.09
C LYS A 24 2.36 -2.67 22.43
N LEU A 25 1.66 -3.73 22.05
CA LEU A 25 0.25 -3.94 22.39
C LEU A 25 0.08 -4.28 23.87
N LEU A 26 0.97 -5.11 24.42
CA LEU A 26 0.95 -5.51 25.83
C LEU A 26 1.34 -4.36 26.78
N ASP A 27 2.27 -3.52 26.35
CA ASP A 27 2.81 -2.39 27.12
C ASP A 27 1.99 -1.09 26.94
N ALA A 28 0.86 -1.16 26.23
CA ALA A 28 0.00 0.01 25.99
C ALA A 28 -0.47 0.66 27.30
N ASP A 29 -0.45 2.00 27.34
CA ASP A 29 -0.95 2.78 28.47
C ASP A 29 -1.92 3.88 27.98
N PRO A 30 -3.21 3.84 28.37
CA PRO A 30 -3.83 2.79 29.19
C PRO A 30 -3.83 1.43 28.49
N ALA A 31 -3.93 0.36 29.29
CA ALA A 31 -4.02 -1.00 28.77
C ALA A 31 -5.21 -1.14 27.80
N LEU A 32 -4.98 -1.86 26.69
CA LEU A 32 -6.01 -2.15 25.70
C LEU A 32 -7.10 -3.06 26.29
N SER A 33 -8.32 -2.89 25.80
CA SER A 33 -9.38 -3.86 26.06
C SER A 33 -9.03 -5.21 25.41
N GLU A 34 -9.59 -6.31 25.90
CA GLU A 34 -9.35 -7.64 25.30
C GLU A 34 -9.69 -7.69 23.79
N PRO A 35 -10.83 -7.14 23.31
CA PRO A 35 -11.11 -7.07 21.88
C PRO A 35 -10.03 -6.33 21.07
N ASP A 36 -9.61 -5.14 21.52
CA ASP A 36 -8.60 -4.34 20.82
C ASP A 36 -7.23 -5.04 20.80
N LEU A 37 -6.87 -5.70 21.91
CA LEU A 37 -5.65 -6.49 21.99
C LEU A 37 -5.68 -7.62 20.96
N LEU A 38 -6.78 -8.39 20.89
CA LEU A 38 -6.94 -9.48 19.92
C LEU A 38 -6.88 -8.98 18.48
N ASP A 39 -7.48 -7.83 18.18
CA ASP A 39 -7.40 -7.21 16.85
C ASP A 39 -6.02 -6.68 16.53
N GLY A 40 -5.27 -6.19 17.52
CA GLY A 40 -3.86 -5.84 17.37
C GLY A 40 -3.00 -7.02 16.90
N TYR A 41 -3.21 -8.23 17.44
CA TYR A 41 -2.53 -9.44 16.96
C TYR A 41 -2.88 -9.77 15.50
N ARG A 42 -4.15 -9.63 15.09
CA ARG A 42 -4.58 -9.85 13.70
C ARG A 42 -3.99 -8.81 12.75
N LEU A 43 -3.94 -7.55 13.18
CA LEU A 43 -3.34 -6.46 12.43
C LEU A 43 -1.85 -6.69 12.21
N ALA A 44 -1.12 -7.17 13.22
CA ALA A 44 0.32 -7.46 13.09
C ALA A 44 0.61 -8.41 11.92
N PHE A 45 -0.19 -9.47 11.76
CA PHE A 45 -0.05 -10.40 10.63
C PHE A 45 -0.55 -9.82 9.30
N SER A 46 -1.59 -8.98 9.33
CA SER A 46 -2.08 -8.27 8.13
C SER A 46 -0.99 -7.36 7.57
N VAL A 47 -0.40 -6.52 8.40
CA VAL A 47 0.68 -5.60 8.00
C VAL A 47 1.95 -6.38 7.62
N LEU A 48 2.29 -7.45 8.32
CA LEU A 48 3.40 -8.33 7.92
C LEU A 48 3.19 -8.90 6.50
N ARG A 49 1.97 -9.33 6.17
CA ARG A 49 1.66 -9.84 4.82
C ARG A 49 1.90 -8.77 3.76
N VAL A 50 1.39 -7.55 3.96
CA VAL A 50 1.62 -6.44 3.03
C VAL A 50 3.13 -6.17 2.87
N ALA A 51 3.89 -6.14 3.97
CA ALA A 51 5.34 -5.92 3.95
C ALA A 51 6.09 -7.01 3.14
N VAL A 52 5.72 -8.27 3.34
CA VAL A 52 6.34 -9.42 2.67
C VAL A 52 5.99 -9.44 1.19
N ASP A 53 4.74 -9.17 0.83
CA ASP A 53 4.30 -9.11 -0.56
C ASP A 53 5.02 -7.94 -1.29
N ALA A 54 5.10 -6.77 -0.66
CA ALA A 54 5.73 -5.58 -1.24
C ALA A 54 7.25 -5.69 -1.41
N TYR A 55 7.98 -6.13 -0.39
CA TYR A 55 9.46 -6.04 -0.38
C TYR A 55 10.16 -7.38 -0.62
N VAL A 56 9.59 -8.50 -0.15
CA VAL A 56 10.23 -9.82 -0.27
C VAL A 56 9.88 -10.44 -1.63
N TRP A 57 8.59 -10.59 -1.91
CA TRP A 57 8.13 -11.18 -3.17
C TRP A 57 8.16 -10.20 -4.33
N GLY A 58 7.83 -8.93 -4.06
CA GLY A 58 7.76 -7.86 -5.04
C GLY A 58 8.91 -7.88 -6.04
N ASP A 59 8.57 -7.86 -7.32
CA ASP A 59 9.52 -7.88 -8.43
C ASP A 59 9.38 -6.61 -9.26
N ARG A 60 10.38 -5.73 -9.26
CA ARG A 60 10.34 -4.52 -10.09
C ARG A 60 10.61 -4.83 -11.57
N ASP A 61 11.24 -5.96 -11.87
CA ASP A 61 11.51 -6.40 -13.23
C ASP A 61 10.25 -6.98 -13.88
N LYS A 62 9.41 -7.65 -13.07
CA LYS A 62 8.16 -8.31 -13.48
C LYS A 62 7.06 -8.06 -12.44
N PRO A 63 6.60 -6.80 -12.29
CA PRO A 63 5.64 -6.44 -11.26
C PRO A 63 4.32 -7.16 -11.45
N ILE A 64 3.69 -7.47 -10.32
CA ILE A 64 2.32 -7.99 -10.23
C ILE A 64 1.60 -7.10 -9.24
N LEU A 65 0.40 -6.65 -9.61
CA LEU A 65 -0.49 -5.95 -8.70
C LEU A 65 -1.14 -6.97 -7.76
N VAL A 66 -0.81 -6.88 -6.48
CA VAL A 66 -1.31 -7.78 -5.44
C VAL A 66 -2.27 -7.05 -4.52
N ASP A 67 -3.34 -7.74 -4.11
CA ASP A 67 -4.32 -7.19 -3.19
C ASP A 67 -3.67 -6.92 -1.83
N VAL A 68 -3.72 -5.66 -1.42
CA VAL A 68 -3.21 -5.21 -0.11
C VAL A 68 -4.31 -4.95 0.90
N ILE A 69 -5.57 -5.02 0.46
CA ILE A 69 -6.78 -5.01 1.29
C ILE A 69 -7.68 -6.17 0.87
N SER A 70 -8.25 -6.87 1.85
CA SER A 70 -9.23 -7.95 1.67
C SER A 70 -9.98 -8.20 2.99
N PRO A 71 -11.00 -9.09 3.05
CA PRO A 71 -11.71 -9.39 4.30
C PRO A 71 -10.80 -9.77 5.49
N TYR A 72 -9.64 -10.38 5.22
CA TYR A 72 -8.64 -10.76 6.24
C TYR A 72 -7.31 -10.03 6.09
N LEU A 73 -7.28 -8.93 5.34
CA LEU A 73 -6.09 -8.11 5.12
C LEU A 73 -6.48 -6.64 5.27
N LYS A 74 -6.14 -6.05 6.41
CA LYS A 74 -6.51 -4.69 6.78
C LYS A 74 -5.27 -3.81 6.89
N TRP A 75 -5.35 -2.58 6.37
CA TRP A 75 -4.24 -1.65 6.35
C TRP A 75 -4.73 -0.20 6.20
N GLY A 76 -4.32 0.66 7.14
CA GLY A 76 -4.29 2.11 6.93
C GLY A 76 -5.63 2.85 6.83
N GLY A 77 -6.73 2.29 7.36
CA GLY A 77 -8.06 2.88 7.24
C GLY A 77 -8.68 2.59 5.88
N ASP A 78 -8.69 1.31 5.50
CA ASP A 78 -9.27 0.85 4.26
C ASP A 78 -10.75 1.20 4.12
N ASN A 79 -11.15 1.53 2.89
CA ASN A 79 -12.55 1.74 2.56
C ASN A 79 -13.19 0.38 2.22
N SER A 80 -14.35 0.09 2.81
CA SER A 80 -15.12 -1.14 2.57
C SER A 80 -15.58 -1.29 1.11
N ASP A 81 -15.71 -0.17 0.40
CA ASP A 81 -16.31 -0.09 -0.92
C ASP A 81 -15.24 -0.04 -2.03
N ALA A 82 -13.97 -0.26 -1.65
CA ALA A 82 -12.84 -0.15 -2.57
C ALA A 82 -11.90 -1.36 -2.55
N PHE A 83 -11.37 -1.67 -3.73
CA PHE A 83 -10.25 -2.59 -3.88
C PHE A 83 -8.94 -1.82 -4.03
N TYR A 84 -7.87 -2.40 -3.49
CA TYR A 84 -6.54 -1.80 -3.48
C TYR A 84 -5.51 -2.84 -3.90
N GLN A 85 -4.69 -2.51 -4.89
CA GLN A 85 -3.59 -3.36 -5.32
C GLN A 85 -2.29 -2.59 -5.34
N LEU A 86 -1.19 -3.23 -4.92
CA LEU A 86 0.14 -2.62 -4.85
C LEU A 86 1.11 -3.36 -5.79
N ALA A 87 2.01 -2.62 -6.44
CA ALA A 87 3.14 -3.19 -7.15
C ALA A 87 4.41 -2.33 -6.93
N PRO A 88 5.58 -2.93 -6.69
CA PRO A 88 6.83 -2.19 -6.64
C PRO A 88 7.24 -1.72 -8.03
N LEU A 89 7.87 -0.55 -8.09
CA LEU A 89 8.38 0.05 -9.31
C LEU A 89 9.88 0.32 -9.18
N ASP A 90 10.56 0.24 -10.31
CA ASP A 90 11.91 0.76 -10.55
C ASP A 90 11.81 2.08 -11.33
N PRO A 91 12.31 3.21 -10.79
CA PRO A 91 12.17 4.54 -11.37
C PRO A 91 12.81 4.71 -12.75
N VAL A 92 13.76 3.85 -13.13
CA VAL A 92 14.45 3.96 -14.43
C VAL A 92 13.77 3.16 -15.55
N ARG A 93 12.70 2.43 -15.25
CA ARG A 93 12.02 1.55 -16.20
C ARG A 93 10.79 2.20 -16.82
N THR A 94 10.35 1.59 -17.92
CA THR A 94 9.06 1.87 -18.55
C THR A 94 8.13 0.68 -18.36
N TYR A 95 6.91 0.94 -17.88
CA TYR A 95 5.86 -0.03 -17.67
C TYR A 95 4.66 0.31 -18.54
N ARG A 96 4.07 -0.69 -19.18
CA ARG A 96 2.73 -0.60 -19.74
C ARG A 96 1.74 -1.08 -18.69
N VAL A 97 0.68 -0.32 -18.49
CA VAL A 97 -0.46 -0.71 -17.68
C VAL A 97 -1.67 -0.84 -18.58
N THR A 98 -2.38 -1.96 -18.45
CA THR A 98 -3.61 -2.25 -19.16
C THR A 98 -4.66 -2.73 -18.17
N GLY A 99 -5.93 -2.66 -18.54
CA GLY A 99 -6.98 -3.15 -17.67
C GLY A 99 -8.38 -2.97 -18.24
N ASN A 100 -9.37 -3.28 -17.41
CA ASN A 100 -10.78 -3.04 -17.68
C ASN A 100 -11.41 -2.38 -16.46
N ARG A 101 -12.18 -1.31 -16.67
CA ARG A 101 -12.78 -0.52 -15.59
C ARG A 101 -13.87 -1.25 -14.81
N GLY A 102 -14.34 -2.39 -15.30
CA GLY A 102 -15.47 -3.10 -14.71
C GLY A 102 -16.67 -2.16 -14.56
N ASP A 103 -17.23 -2.13 -13.35
CA ASP A 103 -18.34 -1.25 -12.98
C ASP A 103 -17.92 -0.15 -11.98
N ALA A 104 -16.60 0.10 -11.85
CA ALA A 104 -16.11 1.11 -10.91
C ALA A 104 -16.63 2.52 -11.27
N VAL A 105 -17.16 3.20 -10.24
CA VAL A 105 -17.59 4.60 -10.33
C VAL A 105 -16.39 5.55 -10.28
N TYR A 106 -15.29 5.08 -9.70
CA TYR A 106 -14.01 5.74 -9.71
C TYR A 106 -12.90 4.68 -9.68
N LEU A 107 -11.85 4.90 -10.46
CA LEU A 107 -10.64 4.10 -10.43
C LEU A 107 -9.42 5.00 -10.58
N SER A 108 -8.34 4.67 -9.90
CA SER A 108 -7.06 5.36 -10.05
C SER A 108 -5.87 4.49 -9.75
N MET A 109 -4.72 4.93 -10.26
CA MET A 109 -3.40 4.47 -9.85
C MET A 109 -2.57 5.66 -9.39
N THR A 110 -2.05 5.58 -8.17
CA THR A 110 -1.14 6.57 -7.60
C THR A 110 0.26 5.98 -7.52
N VAL A 111 1.25 6.73 -8.00
CA VAL A 111 2.67 6.42 -7.83
C VAL A 111 3.19 7.17 -6.61
N TYR A 112 3.72 6.40 -5.68
CA TYR A 112 4.30 6.89 -4.43
C TYR A 112 5.82 6.92 -4.53
N GLY A 113 6.37 8.04 -4.09
CA GLY A 113 7.80 8.23 -3.87
C GLY A 113 8.09 8.22 -2.38
N GLY A 114 9.33 7.98 -2.02
CA GLY A 114 9.71 7.94 -0.62
C GLY A 114 11.21 7.88 -0.46
N PRO A 115 11.70 8.09 0.76
CA PRO A 115 13.13 8.13 0.98
C PRO A 115 13.80 6.77 0.75
N GLY A 116 13.07 5.72 0.37
CA GLY A 116 13.60 4.39 0.11
C GLY A 116 13.66 3.53 1.36
N GLU A 117 14.17 2.32 1.16
CA GLU A 117 14.61 1.43 2.23
C GLU A 117 13.51 0.98 3.20
N GLY A 118 12.26 0.93 2.71
CA GLY A 118 11.11 0.54 3.51
C GLY A 118 10.58 1.63 4.42
N ARG A 119 11.04 2.87 4.27
CA ARG A 119 10.45 4.00 5.01
C ARG A 119 9.09 4.38 4.43
N TYR A 120 8.31 5.09 5.22
CA TYR A 120 7.02 5.65 4.85
C TYR A 120 7.19 6.53 3.62
N SER A 121 6.31 6.33 2.63
CA SER A 121 6.20 7.28 1.53
C SER A 121 5.88 8.66 2.08
N ASP A 122 6.57 9.67 1.59
CA ASP A 122 6.38 11.08 1.98
C ASP A 122 5.93 11.95 0.78
N ARG A 123 5.63 11.30 -0.36
CA ARG A 123 5.39 11.98 -1.62
C ARG A 123 4.49 11.20 -2.56
N ILE A 124 3.54 11.93 -3.15
CA ILE A 124 2.81 11.49 -4.35
C ILE A 124 3.58 12.01 -5.57
N VAL A 125 4.17 11.09 -6.34
CA VAL A 125 4.86 11.41 -7.60
C VAL A 125 3.83 11.84 -8.65
N GLY A 126 2.73 11.09 -8.74
CA GLY A 126 1.61 11.42 -9.62
C GLY A 126 0.44 10.47 -9.40
N THR A 127 -0.70 10.82 -9.99
CA THR A 127 -1.90 9.99 -10.02
C THR A 127 -2.51 10.06 -11.41
N ILE A 128 -3.01 8.93 -11.88
CA ILE A 128 -3.87 8.85 -13.04
C ILE A 128 -5.21 8.25 -12.60
N ASN A 129 -6.33 8.84 -13.01
CA ASN A 129 -7.66 8.36 -12.67
C ASN A 129 -8.55 8.21 -13.91
N ASN A 130 -9.80 7.79 -13.72
CA ASN A 130 -10.78 7.61 -14.78
C ASN A 130 -11.09 8.85 -15.63
N ARG A 131 -10.72 10.06 -15.21
CA ARG A 131 -10.85 11.30 -16.00
C ARG A 131 -9.66 11.53 -16.93
N ASP A 132 -8.53 10.91 -16.64
CA ASP A 132 -7.29 11.01 -17.42
C ASP A 132 -7.18 9.85 -18.44
N LEU A 133 -7.97 8.80 -18.26
CA LEU A 133 -7.97 7.60 -19.10
C LEU A 133 -9.06 7.66 -20.17
N GLU A 134 -8.71 7.15 -21.35
CA GLU A 134 -9.68 6.82 -22.39
C GLU A 134 -10.09 5.35 -22.25
N PHE A 135 -11.37 5.08 -22.46
CA PHE A 135 -11.92 3.73 -22.41
C PHE A 135 -12.56 3.37 -23.76
N ASP A 136 -12.32 2.15 -24.23
CA ASP A 136 -13.03 1.62 -25.39
C ASP A 136 -14.48 1.20 -25.06
N GLU A 137 -15.21 0.70 -26.06
CA GLU A 137 -16.61 0.28 -25.90
C GLU A 137 -16.80 -0.84 -24.85
N ASP A 138 -15.76 -1.66 -24.64
CA ASP A 138 -15.75 -2.75 -23.66
C ASP A 138 -15.26 -2.30 -22.27
N GLY A 139 -14.81 -1.04 -22.15
CA GLY A 139 -14.28 -0.46 -20.92
C GLY A 139 -12.80 -0.75 -20.66
N ASN A 140 -12.06 -1.21 -21.67
CA ASN A 140 -10.61 -1.42 -21.55
C ASN A 140 -9.86 -0.10 -21.62
N PHE A 141 -8.71 -0.04 -20.95
CA PHE A 141 -7.82 1.12 -20.95
C PHE A 141 -6.35 0.68 -21.03
N GLU A 142 -5.49 1.60 -21.47
CA GLU A 142 -4.04 1.47 -21.48
C GLU A 142 -3.38 2.82 -21.16
N PHE A 143 -2.26 2.79 -20.43
CA PHE A 143 -1.36 3.93 -20.28
C PHE A 143 0.08 3.45 -19.99
N VAL A 144 1.03 4.38 -20.03
CA VAL A 144 2.45 4.08 -19.77
C VAL A 144 2.92 4.81 -18.50
N MET A 145 3.74 4.12 -17.70
CA MET A 145 4.53 4.74 -16.63
C MET A 145 6.01 4.74 -17.01
N SER A 146 6.67 5.90 -16.97
CA SER A 146 8.10 6.02 -17.31
C SER A 146 8.73 7.31 -16.79
N PRO A 147 10.07 7.38 -16.68
CA PRO A 147 10.77 8.63 -16.38
C PRO A 147 10.61 9.68 -17.50
N ASP A 148 10.62 9.23 -18.75
CA ASP A 148 10.51 10.08 -19.93
C ASP A 148 9.07 10.16 -20.45
N PRO A 149 8.64 11.30 -21.02
CA PRO A 149 7.31 11.45 -21.62
C PRO A 149 6.98 10.41 -22.70
N GLN A 150 5.72 9.98 -22.73
CA GLN A 150 5.19 9.01 -23.69
C GLN A 150 3.98 9.57 -24.43
N PRO A 151 3.67 9.08 -25.64
CA PRO A 151 2.43 9.45 -26.32
C PRO A 151 1.21 8.87 -25.58
N GLY A 152 0.08 9.57 -25.64
CA GLY A 152 -1.17 9.15 -24.99
C GLY A 152 -1.16 9.37 -23.47
N ALA A 153 -1.98 8.59 -22.76
CA ALA A 153 -2.03 8.61 -21.31
C ALA A 153 -0.68 8.16 -20.73
N TRP A 154 -0.09 9.02 -19.90
CA TRP A 154 1.25 8.82 -19.34
C TRP A 154 1.32 9.30 -17.89
N LEU A 155 1.96 8.51 -17.04
CA LEU A 155 2.22 8.83 -15.65
C LEU A 155 3.73 8.81 -15.39
N LYS A 156 4.27 9.95 -14.94
CA LYS A 156 5.70 10.13 -14.72
C LYS A 156 6.22 9.27 -13.56
N LEU A 157 7.42 8.71 -13.72
CA LEU A 157 8.22 8.16 -12.63
C LEU A 157 9.39 9.09 -12.31
N ASP A 158 9.44 9.59 -11.07
CA ASP A 158 10.58 10.36 -10.59
C ASP A 158 11.64 9.45 -9.94
N PRO A 159 12.90 9.91 -9.76
CA PRO A 159 14.00 9.08 -9.24
C PRO A 159 13.77 8.43 -7.87
N ASP A 160 12.82 8.96 -7.09
CA ASP A 160 12.42 8.48 -5.77
C ASP A 160 11.17 7.60 -5.79
N THR A 161 10.65 7.23 -6.97
CA THR A 161 9.52 6.31 -7.12
C THR A 161 9.81 4.96 -6.47
N GLU A 162 8.84 4.44 -5.72
CA GLU A 162 8.93 3.11 -5.11
C GLU A 162 7.80 2.16 -5.49
N PHE A 163 6.54 2.63 -5.52
CA PHE A 163 5.37 1.77 -5.68
C PHE A 163 4.24 2.44 -6.44
N ALA A 164 3.46 1.63 -7.17
CA ALA A 164 2.12 1.98 -7.62
C ALA A 164 1.09 1.34 -6.68
N LEU A 165 0.01 2.08 -6.38
CA LEU A 165 -1.15 1.59 -5.65
C LEU A 165 -2.43 1.96 -6.42
N THR A 166 -3.32 0.99 -6.63
CA THR A 166 -4.64 1.25 -7.20
C THR A 166 -5.67 1.56 -6.14
N ARG A 167 -6.71 2.30 -6.52
CA ARG A 167 -7.95 2.45 -5.75
C ARG A 167 -9.13 2.35 -6.67
N ASP A 168 -9.93 1.32 -6.46
CA ASP A 168 -11.05 0.95 -7.31
C ASP A 168 -12.33 1.00 -6.47
N TYR A 169 -13.13 2.06 -6.61
CA TYR A 169 -14.36 2.26 -5.82
C TYR A 169 -15.59 1.81 -6.62
N LEU A 170 -16.47 1.07 -5.97
CA LEU A 170 -17.71 0.56 -6.54
C LEU A 170 -18.88 0.99 -5.67
N ASP A 171 -20.07 1.17 -6.28
CA ASP A 171 -21.29 1.45 -5.51
C ASP A 171 -21.75 0.18 -4.76
N ASN A 172 -21.61 -1.00 -5.38
CA ASN A 172 -22.02 -2.29 -4.80
C ASN A 172 -20.90 -3.34 -4.95
N PRO A 173 -19.84 -3.29 -4.12
CA PRO A 173 -18.67 -4.16 -4.28
C PRO A 173 -18.97 -5.67 -4.23
N ASP A 174 -20.09 -6.07 -3.64
CA ASP A 174 -20.52 -7.48 -3.56
C ASP A 174 -21.09 -8.02 -4.88
N THR A 175 -21.59 -7.16 -5.76
CA THR A 175 -22.28 -7.56 -7.00
C THR A 175 -21.67 -6.97 -8.27
N ASP A 176 -21.03 -5.82 -8.16
CA ASP A 176 -20.44 -5.10 -9.27
C ASP A 176 -19.18 -5.81 -9.79
N ARG A 177 -18.88 -5.66 -11.07
CA ARG A 177 -17.66 -6.22 -11.66
C ARG A 177 -16.46 -5.39 -11.22
N ARG A 178 -15.58 -6.02 -10.45
CA ARG A 178 -14.29 -5.46 -10.02
C ARG A 178 -13.43 -5.03 -11.23
N PRO A 179 -12.77 -3.86 -11.19
CA PRO A 179 -11.74 -3.50 -12.16
C PRO A 179 -10.62 -4.52 -12.21
N THR A 180 -10.06 -4.71 -13.39
CA THR A 180 -8.87 -5.55 -13.56
C THR A 180 -7.72 -4.70 -14.03
N TRP A 181 -6.54 -4.92 -13.45
CA TRP A 181 -5.31 -4.24 -13.80
C TRP A 181 -4.23 -5.25 -14.13
N ARG A 182 -3.38 -4.90 -15.09
CA ARG A 182 -2.17 -5.61 -15.45
C ARG A 182 -1.06 -4.59 -15.65
N ILE A 183 0.09 -4.85 -15.03
CA ILE A 183 1.31 -4.09 -15.22
C ILE A 183 2.37 -5.00 -15.83
N GLU A 184 3.10 -4.50 -16.82
CA GLU A 184 4.23 -5.19 -17.42
C GLU A 184 5.37 -4.22 -17.75
N THR A 185 6.58 -4.62 -17.42
CA THR A 185 7.79 -3.92 -17.86
C THR A 185 7.98 -4.12 -19.36
N LEU A 186 8.28 -3.07 -20.12
CA LEU A 186 8.47 -3.19 -21.57
C LEU A 186 9.78 -3.88 -21.98
N ASP A 187 10.80 -3.81 -21.13
CA ASP A 187 12.09 -4.50 -21.31
C ASP A 187 12.50 -5.26 -20.03
N PRO A 188 11.80 -6.35 -19.68
CA PRO A 188 12.10 -7.11 -18.49
C PRO A 188 13.33 -8.00 -18.74
N PRO A 189 14.26 -8.13 -17.77
CA PRO A 189 15.30 -9.14 -17.87
C PRO A 189 14.70 -10.55 -17.98
N ALA A 190 15.40 -11.41 -18.72
CA ALA A 190 14.95 -12.79 -18.95
C ALA A 190 14.71 -13.55 -17.64
N ARG A 191 15.58 -13.35 -16.65
CA ARG A 191 15.51 -13.99 -15.33
C ARG A 191 15.75 -12.97 -14.22
N ARG A 192 14.94 -13.06 -13.17
CA ARG A 192 15.16 -12.35 -11.91
C ARG A 192 16.51 -12.77 -11.31
N SER A 193 17.31 -11.79 -10.93
CA SER A 193 18.65 -12.00 -10.36
C SER A 193 18.65 -11.65 -8.87
N ASP A 194 18.15 -12.55 -8.02
CA ASP A 194 18.26 -12.39 -6.57
C ASP A 194 19.63 -12.88 -6.06
N SER A 195 20.21 -12.14 -5.12
CA SER A 195 21.38 -12.56 -4.34
C SER A 195 21.01 -12.63 -2.86
N ALA A 196 21.82 -13.34 -2.05
CA ALA A 196 21.62 -13.36 -0.61
C ALA A 196 21.68 -11.96 0.01
N ALA A 197 22.58 -11.10 -0.49
CA ALA A 197 22.69 -9.70 -0.05
C ALA A 197 21.44 -8.88 -0.42
N GLU A 198 20.88 -9.10 -1.61
CA GLU A 198 19.65 -8.42 -2.04
C GLU A 198 18.44 -8.84 -1.21
N LEU A 199 18.29 -10.14 -0.96
CA LEU A 199 17.20 -10.63 -0.13
C LEU A 199 17.35 -10.17 1.34
N ALA A 200 18.58 -10.05 1.85
CA ALA A 200 18.85 -9.49 3.16
C ALA A 200 18.40 -8.01 3.26
N ARG A 201 18.69 -7.19 2.24
CA ARG A 201 18.20 -5.79 2.16
C ARG A 201 16.66 -5.75 2.14
N ARG A 202 16.02 -6.62 1.38
CA ARG A 202 14.56 -6.70 1.30
C ARG A 202 13.91 -7.05 2.64
N PHE A 203 14.51 -7.94 3.42
CA PHE A 203 14.05 -8.20 4.80
C PHE A 203 14.21 -6.97 5.71
N GLN A 204 15.31 -6.21 5.56
CA GLN A 204 15.50 -4.96 6.30
C GLN A 204 14.45 -3.90 5.90
N TYR A 205 14.13 -3.79 4.61
CA TYR A 205 13.10 -2.88 4.13
C TYR A 205 11.71 -3.27 4.61
N ALA A 206 11.35 -4.56 4.52
CA ALA A 206 10.10 -5.08 5.08
C ALA A 206 9.99 -4.78 6.59
N ARG A 207 11.10 -4.94 7.32
CA ARG A 207 11.18 -4.61 8.76
C ARG A 207 10.93 -3.13 9.02
N ASN A 208 11.64 -2.26 8.31
CA ASN A 208 11.49 -0.81 8.47
C ASN A 208 10.04 -0.39 8.17
N TRP A 209 9.49 -0.91 7.09
CA TRP A 209 8.12 -0.60 6.68
C TRP A 209 7.12 -1.07 7.73
N LEU A 210 7.26 -2.31 8.20
CA LEU A 210 6.42 -2.86 9.25
C LEU A 210 6.44 -2.00 10.53
N ARG A 211 7.64 -1.56 10.96
CA ARG A 211 7.81 -0.65 12.11
C ARG A 211 7.08 0.67 11.91
N GLU A 212 7.23 1.28 10.75
CA GLU A 212 6.66 2.60 10.50
C GLU A 212 5.14 2.56 10.33
N GLN A 213 4.59 1.50 9.72
CA GLN A 213 3.15 1.30 9.58
C GLN A 213 2.39 1.15 10.90
N VAL A 214 3.06 0.67 11.94
CA VAL A 214 2.47 0.50 13.27
C VAL A 214 3.01 1.51 14.28
N SER A 215 3.83 2.48 13.83
CA SER A 215 4.50 3.44 14.70
C SER A 215 3.53 4.30 15.51
N PHE A 216 2.39 4.65 14.93
CA PHE A 216 1.34 5.43 15.58
C PHE A 216 0.44 4.60 16.50
N LEU A 217 0.43 3.27 16.40
CA LEU A 217 -0.47 2.43 17.21
C LEU A 217 0.08 2.15 18.61
N PRO A 218 -0.73 2.07 19.67
CA PRO A 218 -2.13 2.47 19.69
C PRO A 218 -2.26 3.99 19.67
N THR A 219 -3.04 4.54 18.73
CA THR A 219 -3.43 5.97 18.74
C THR A 219 -4.81 6.07 19.33
N LYS A 220 -5.01 6.97 20.29
CA LYS A 220 -6.35 7.35 20.78
C LYS A 220 -6.78 8.64 20.10
N VAL A 221 -7.86 8.58 19.33
CA VAL A 221 -8.46 9.78 18.71
C VAL A 221 -9.46 10.36 19.71
N GLU A 222 -9.28 11.64 20.03
CA GLU A 222 -10.13 12.38 20.96
C GLU A 222 -10.64 13.68 20.31
N PRO A 223 -11.79 14.21 20.77
CA PRO A 223 -12.72 13.57 21.69
C PRO A 223 -13.48 12.40 21.03
N VAL A 224 -13.83 11.37 21.80
CA VAL A 224 -14.73 10.31 21.33
C VAL A 224 -16.11 10.87 20.92
N ASN A 225 -16.80 10.14 20.05
CA ASN A 225 -18.12 10.47 19.50
C ASN A 225 -18.16 11.81 18.73
N GLN A 226 -17.02 12.24 18.18
CA GLN A 226 -16.94 13.37 17.26
C GLN A 226 -16.12 12.99 16.03
N LEU A 227 -16.58 13.47 14.88
CA LEU A 227 -15.83 13.37 13.63
C LEU A 227 -15.06 14.68 13.43
N HIS A 228 -13.75 14.58 13.25
CA HIS A 228 -12.94 15.75 12.90
C HIS A 228 -13.32 16.28 11.52
N PRO A 229 -13.20 17.59 11.26
CA PRO A 229 -13.48 18.16 9.95
C PRO A 229 -12.66 17.47 8.84
N PRO A 230 -13.24 17.29 7.65
CA PRO A 230 -12.51 16.67 6.56
C PRO A 230 -11.32 17.54 6.14
N PHE A 231 -10.18 16.90 5.88
CA PHE A 231 -8.96 17.54 5.40
C PHE A 231 -8.56 16.99 4.02
N PRO A 232 -8.09 17.86 3.10
CA PRO A 232 -7.57 17.42 1.81
C PRO A 232 -6.18 16.80 1.97
N VAL A 233 -5.78 15.99 0.99
CA VAL A 233 -4.43 15.40 0.96
C VAL A 233 -3.47 16.35 0.23
N PRO A 234 -2.41 16.86 0.91
CA PRO A 234 -1.38 17.62 0.23
C PRO A 234 -0.52 16.69 -0.64
N GLN A 235 0.16 17.24 -1.65
CA GLN A 235 1.05 16.44 -2.52
C GLN A 235 2.23 15.81 -1.73
N ASN A 236 2.70 16.48 -0.69
CA ASN A 236 3.68 15.98 0.29
C ASN A 236 2.96 15.33 1.48
N ALA A 237 2.03 14.43 1.20
CA ALA A 237 1.35 13.67 2.24
C ALA A 237 2.26 12.56 2.75
N TYR A 238 2.38 12.49 4.07
CA TYR A 238 2.95 11.31 4.71
C TYR A 238 1.97 10.15 4.54
N GLY A 239 2.41 9.10 3.87
CA GLY A 239 1.67 7.85 3.70
C GLY A 239 0.96 7.65 2.39
N TRP A 240 0.11 6.63 2.41
CA TRP A 240 -0.54 6.06 1.25
C TRP A 240 -1.92 6.68 1.06
N SER A 241 -1.98 8.01 1.02
CA SER A 241 -3.23 8.75 0.86
C SER A 241 -3.51 9.06 -0.61
N ALA A 242 -4.77 9.13 -1.02
CA ALA A 242 -5.17 9.51 -2.38
C ALA A 242 -5.24 11.05 -2.48
N ALA A 243 -4.59 11.64 -3.48
CA ALA A 243 -4.51 13.09 -3.65
C ALA A 243 -5.90 13.76 -3.85
N ASP A 244 -6.89 13.00 -4.31
CA ASP A 244 -8.23 13.45 -4.67
C ASP A 244 -9.31 13.01 -3.68
N ALA A 245 -8.91 12.45 -2.54
CA ALA A 245 -9.81 12.20 -1.41
C ALA A 245 -9.69 13.31 -0.36
N ALA A 246 -10.79 13.55 0.35
CA ALA A 246 -10.82 14.29 1.60
C ALA A 246 -11.09 13.30 2.73
N TYR A 247 -10.25 13.30 3.76
CA TYR A 247 -10.31 12.34 4.85
C TYR A 247 -10.87 13.00 6.10
N ALA A 248 -11.67 12.26 6.84
CA ALA A 248 -12.08 12.61 8.19
C ALA A 248 -11.84 11.40 9.09
N MET A 249 -11.51 11.64 10.35
CA MET A 249 -11.24 10.60 11.34
C MET A 249 -11.95 10.95 12.65
N GLY A 250 -12.41 9.94 13.35
CA GLY A 250 -13.00 10.06 14.69
C GLY A 250 -12.87 8.73 15.42
N ALA A 251 -13.13 8.75 16.72
CA ALA A 251 -13.37 7.54 17.50
C ALA A 251 -14.80 7.59 18.03
N TYR A 252 -15.37 6.43 18.34
CA TYR A 252 -16.66 6.34 19.02
C TYR A 252 -16.53 5.49 20.28
N GLU A 253 -17.37 5.78 21.25
CA GLU A 253 -17.57 4.98 22.46
C GLU A 253 -19.07 5.02 22.77
N LEU A 254 -19.74 3.89 22.54
CA LEU A 254 -21.19 3.77 22.67
C LEU A 254 -21.51 2.57 23.56
N ALA A 255 -22.40 2.79 24.53
CA ALA A 255 -23.06 1.70 25.25
C ALA A 255 -24.03 0.96 24.32
N ALA A 256 -24.44 -0.24 24.72
CA ALA A 256 -25.31 -1.09 23.90
C ALA A 256 -26.70 -0.47 23.60
N ASP A 257 -27.12 0.54 24.36
CA ASP A 257 -28.37 1.28 24.20
C ASP A 257 -28.21 2.66 23.54
N GLN A 258 -27.01 2.98 23.02
CA GLN A 258 -26.69 4.25 22.35
C GLN A 258 -26.52 4.07 20.83
N ALA A 259 -26.68 5.18 20.10
CA ALA A 259 -26.51 5.28 18.64
C ALA A 259 -25.75 6.54 18.27
#